data_AF-A0A150Q8N8-F1
#
_entry.id   AF-A0A150Q8N8-F1
#
_cell.length_a   1.000
_cell.length_b   1.000
_cell.length_c   1.000
_cell.angle_alpha   90.00
_cell.angle_beta   90.00
_cell.angle_gamma   90.00
#
_symmetry.space_group_name_H-M   'P 1'
#
loop_
_entity.id
_entity.type
_entity.pdbx_description
1 polymer ?
#
loop_
_entity_poly.entity_id
_entity_poly.type
_entity_poly.pdbx_seq_one_letter_code
_entity_poly.pdbx_strand_id
1 'polypeptide(L)'
;SLTYWRSALIEAELGAGNVDEASALLADTLAFVEKSDERYFEPELYRLQGEIALARGAPTAAEARAQAEAAFRKGREIAELQGALGLAAYMSERRRARVSAAGDALEEDQRRA
;
A
#
# COMPACT_ATOMS: atom_id res chain seq x y z
N SER A 1 -5.85 13.41 -12.92
CA SER A 1 -4.88 12.60 -13.67
C SER A 1 -5.42 11.16 -13.75
N LEU A 2 -4.98 10.32 -14.68
CA LEU A 2 -5.50 8.95 -14.77
C LEU A 2 -5.08 8.13 -13.53
N THR A 3 -3.86 8.37 -13.06
CA THR A 3 -3.32 7.77 -11.83
C THR A 3 -4.15 8.08 -10.60
N TYR A 4 -4.68 9.31 -10.44
CA TYR A 4 -5.57 9.66 -9.34
C TYR A 4 -6.84 8.79 -9.30
N TRP A 5 -7.57 8.73 -10.42
CA TRP A 5 -8.82 7.98 -10.50
C TRP A 5 -8.59 6.48 -10.31
N ARG A 6 -7.49 5.95 -10.86
CA ARG A 6 -7.10 4.55 -10.67
C ARG A 6 -6.73 4.25 -9.22
N SER A 7 -6.02 5.13 -8.52
CA SER A 7 -5.75 4.99 -7.08
C SER A 7 -7.04 4.90 -6.26
N ALA A 8 -8.03 5.75 -6.55
CA ALA A 8 -9.33 5.70 -5.88
C ALA A 8 -10.09 4.40 -6.15
N LEU A 9 -10.04 3.89 -7.39
CA LEU A 9 -10.67 2.60 -7.73
C LEU A 9 -9.96 1.43 -7.02
N ILE A 10 -8.63 1.40 -6.97
CA ILE A 10 -7.87 0.38 -6.21
C ILE A 10 -8.29 0.40 -4.73
N GLU A 11 -8.42 1.58 -4.14
CA GLU A 11 -8.86 1.71 -2.74
C GLU A 11 -10.30 1.22 -2.53
N ALA A 12 -11.20 1.48 -3.48
CA ALA A 12 -12.56 0.97 -3.44
C ALA A 12 -12.62 -0.56 -3.54
N GLU A 13 -11.86 -1.16 -4.45
CA GLU A 13 -11.77 -2.63 -4.57
C GLU A 13 -11.21 -3.27 -3.30
N LEU A 14 -10.17 -2.67 -2.69
CA LEU A 14 -9.68 -3.11 -1.38
C LEU A 14 -10.74 -3.01 -0.28
N GLY A 15 -11.48 -1.91 -0.24
CA GLY A 15 -12.56 -1.71 0.73
C GLY A 15 -13.71 -2.71 0.55
N ALA A 16 -13.93 -3.19 -0.67
CA ALA A 16 -14.89 -4.25 -0.99
C ALA A 16 -14.37 -5.67 -0.69
N GLY A 17 -13.07 -5.83 -0.38
CA GLY A 17 -12.43 -7.13 -0.18
C GLY A 17 -11.99 -7.82 -1.48
N ASN A 18 -12.07 -7.13 -2.62
CA ASN A 18 -11.66 -7.62 -3.93
C ASN A 18 -10.13 -7.45 -4.09
N VAL A 19 -9.37 -8.16 -3.27
CA VAL A 19 -7.91 -7.97 -3.15
C VAL A 19 -7.17 -8.31 -4.45
N ASP A 20 -7.62 -9.32 -5.19
CA ASP A 20 -7.00 -9.71 -6.45
C ASP A 20 -7.26 -8.66 -7.55
N GLU A 21 -8.48 -8.13 -7.65
CA GLU A 21 -8.83 -7.03 -8.57
C GLU A 21 -8.02 -5.77 -8.24
N ALA A 22 -7.93 -5.40 -6.97
CA ALA A 22 -7.11 -4.28 -6.53
C ALA A 22 -5.63 -4.48 -6.91
N SER A 23 -5.11 -5.69 -6.73
CA SER A 23 -3.73 -6.05 -7.09
C SER A 23 -3.49 -5.97 -8.60
N ALA A 24 -4.44 -6.43 -9.42
CA ALA A 24 -4.33 -6.37 -10.87
C ALA A 24 -4.37 -4.93 -11.36
N LEU A 25 -5.32 -4.13 -10.86
CA LEU A 25 -5.45 -2.72 -11.21
C LEU A 25 -4.21 -1.90 -10.79
N LEU A 26 -3.63 -2.20 -9.63
CA LEU A 26 -2.38 -1.57 -9.20
C LEU A 26 -1.24 -1.88 -10.18
N ALA A 27 -1.08 -3.14 -10.59
CA ALA A 27 -0.03 -3.54 -11.53
C ALA A 27 -0.17 -2.81 -12.88
N ASP A 28 -1.39 -2.75 -13.42
CA ASP A 28 -1.69 -2.01 -14.65
C ASP A 28 -1.44 -0.50 -14.50
N THR A 29 -1.70 0.05 -13.32
CA THR A 29 -1.49 1.48 -13.04
C THR A 29 0.00 1.81 -12.95
N LEU A 30 0.81 0.97 -12.29
CA LEU A 30 2.26 1.13 -12.24
C LEU A 30 2.88 1.00 -13.64
N ALA A 31 2.41 0.06 -14.47
CA ALA A 31 2.84 -0.05 -15.86
C ALA A 31 2.50 1.21 -16.68
N PHE A 32 1.34 1.84 -16.42
CA PHE A 32 0.98 3.12 -17.02
C PHE A 32 1.89 4.27 -16.56
N VAL A 33 2.22 4.35 -15.27
CA VAL A 33 3.16 5.37 -14.73
C VAL A 33 4.49 5.28 -15.47
N GLU A 34 5.06 4.08 -15.59
CA GLU A 34 6.35 3.90 -16.27
C GLU A 34 6.31 4.28 -17.76
N LYS A 35 5.18 4.05 -18.44
CA LYS A 35 5.04 4.40 -19.86
C LYS A 35 4.76 5.88 -20.10
N SER A 36 4.02 6.53 -19.21
CA SER A 36 3.51 7.90 -19.40
C SER A 36 4.30 8.97 -18.68
N ASP A 37 5.15 8.57 -17.72
CA ASP A 37 5.84 9.43 -16.77
C ASP A 37 4.88 10.27 -15.88
N GLU A 38 3.62 9.85 -15.76
CA GLU A 38 2.62 10.48 -14.89
C GLU A 38 2.87 10.11 -13.41
N ARG A 39 3.92 10.68 -12.80
CA ARG A 39 4.43 10.25 -11.48
C ARG A 39 3.83 10.96 -10.26
N TYR A 40 2.96 11.96 -10.44
CA TYR A 40 2.43 12.77 -9.32
C TYR A 40 1.68 11.93 -8.23
N PHE A 41 1.01 10.84 -8.62
CA PHE A 41 0.32 9.93 -7.68
C PHE A 41 1.12 8.66 -7.34
N GLU A 42 2.35 8.53 -7.83
CA GLU A 42 3.19 7.36 -7.60
C GLU A 42 3.39 7.03 -6.10
N PRO A 43 3.58 8.02 -5.18
CA PRO A 43 3.61 7.74 -3.75
C PRO A 43 2.39 6.97 -3.22
N GLU A 44 1.21 7.34 -3.70
CA GLU A 44 -0.07 6.78 -3.26
C GLU A 44 -0.27 5.34 -3.78
N LEU A 45 0.27 5.04 -4.96
CA LEU A 45 0.25 3.68 -5.51
C LEU A 45 1.07 2.72 -4.64
N TYR A 46 2.26 3.14 -4.20
CA TYR A 46 3.09 2.34 -3.28
C TYR A 46 2.47 2.22 -1.89
N ARG A 47 1.73 3.23 -1.43
CA ARG A 47 0.91 3.11 -0.23
C ARG A 47 -0.18 2.05 -0.40
N LEU A 48 -0.90 2.04 -1.52
CA LEU A 48 -1.93 1.02 -1.81
C LEU A 48 -1.32 -0.38 -1.96
N GLN A 49 -0.13 -0.49 -2.54
CA GLN A 49 0.63 -1.74 -2.61
C GLN A 49 0.89 -2.33 -1.22
N GLY A 50 1.20 -1.48 -0.23
CA GLY A 50 1.37 -1.93 1.14
C GLY A 50 0.09 -2.47 1.77
N GLU A 51 -1.05 -1.81 1.54
CA GLU A 51 -2.35 -2.29 2.01
C GLU A 51 -2.75 -3.61 1.32
N ILE A 52 -2.50 -3.75 0.01
CA ILE A 52 -2.72 -5.00 -0.73
C ILE A 52 -1.88 -6.12 -0.15
N ALA A 53 -0.60 -5.89 0.16
CA ALA A 53 0.27 -6.90 0.73
C ALA A 53 -0.24 -7.40 2.10
N LEU A 54 -0.76 -6.50 2.93
CA LEU A 54 -1.38 -6.86 4.21
C LEU A 54 -2.69 -7.64 4.01
N ALA A 55 -3.54 -7.21 3.07
CA ALA A 55 -4.84 -7.82 2.82
C ALA A 55 -4.73 -9.20 2.14
N ARG A 56 -3.82 -9.34 1.18
CA ARG A 56 -3.58 -10.60 0.46
C ARG A 56 -2.90 -11.64 1.35
N GLY A 57 -2.08 -11.17 2.29
CA GLY A 57 -1.23 -12.02 3.10
C GLY A 57 -0.08 -12.65 2.31
N ALA A 58 0.66 -13.49 3.00
CA ALA A 58 1.77 -14.29 2.48
C ALA A 58 1.81 -15.61 3.29
N PRO A 59 2.64 -16.60 2.92
CA PRO A 59 2.74 -17.86 3.67
C PRO A 59 2.96 -17.64 5.17
N THR A 60 3.65 -16.56 5.53
CA THR A 60 3.68 -16.06 6.90
C THR A 60 3.23 -14.59 6.96
N ALA A 61 2.62 -14.22 8.08
CA ALA A 61 2.27 -12.82 8.33
C ALA A 61 3.50 -11.90 8.48
N ALA A 62 4.66 -12.46 8.86
CA ALA A 62 5.92 -11.72 8.89
C ALA A 62 6.35 -11.30 7.47
N GLU A 63 6.21 -12.18 6.48
CA GLU A 63 6.49 -11.87 5.08
C GLU A 63 5.52 -10.82 4.54
N ALA A 64 4.22 -10.95 4.81
CA ALA A 64 3.21 -9.97 4.39
C ALA A 64 3.54 -8.57 4.94
N ARG A 65 3.93 -8.49 6.22
CA ARG A 65 4.37 -7.24 6.85
C ARG A 65 5.65 -6.70 6.21
N ALA A 66 6.64 -7.54 5.92
CA ALA A 66 7.89 -7.10 5.31
C ALA A 66 7.66 -6.53 3.90
N GLN A 67 6.77 -7.14 3.12
CA GLN A 67 6.36 -6.64 1.81
C GLN A 67 5.63 -5.30 1.93
N ALA A 68 4.67 -5.20 2.86
CA ALA A 68 3.93 -3.97 3.10
C ALA A 68 4.85 -2.82 3.53
N GLU A 69 5.76 -3.13 4.45
CA GLU A 69 6.78 -2.23 4.97
C GLU A 69 7.67 -1.66 3.86
N ALA A 70 8.15 -2.50 2.96
CA ALA A 70 8.94 -2.08 1.81
C ALA A 70 8.15 -1.15 0.89
N ALA A 71 6.89 -1.46 0.62
CA ALA A 71 6.00 -0.64 -0.21
C ALA A 71 5.72 0.73 0.43
N PHE A 72 5.34 0.77 1.70
CA PHE A 72 5.12 2.04 2.42
C PHE A 72 6.37 2.92 2.44
N ARG A 73 7.54 2.32 2.66
CA ARG A 73 8.81 3.03 2.63
C ARG A 73 9.08 3.64 1.26
N LYS A 74 8.88 2.87 0.19
CA LYS A 74 9.06 3.35 -1.19
C LYS A 74 8.11 4.52 -1.50
N GLY A 75 6.84 4.43 -1.11
CA GLY A 75 5.87 5.52 -1.30
C GLY A 75 6.30 6.80 -0.58
N ARG A 76 6.78 6.68 0.66
CA ARG A 76 7.31 7.82 1.42
C ARG A 76 8.55 8.44 0.76
N GLU A 77 9.51 7.62 0.35
CA GLU A 77 10.74 8.09 -0.32
C GLU A 77 10.39 8.89 -1.59
N ILE A 78 9.43 8.43 -2.39
CA ILE A 78 8.98 9.16 -3.57
C ILE A 78 8.29 10.47 -3.18
N ALA A 79 7.43 10.46 -2.16
CA ALA A 79 6.80 11.68 -1.67
C ALA A 79 7.83 12.72 -1.20
N GLU A 80 8.88 12.28 -0.50
CA GLU A 80 10.01 13.13 -0.09
C GLU A 80 10.75 13.71 -1.30
N LEU A 81 11.08 12.87 -2.29
CA LEU A 81 11.75 13.30 -3.54
C LEU A 81 10.91 14.31 -4.34
N GLN A 82 9.58 14.20 -4.29
CA GLN A 82 8.64 15.11 -4.95
C GLN A 82 8.38 16.39 -4.13
N GLY A 83 8.96 16.54 -2.94
CA GLY A 83 8.71 17.67 -2.04
C GLY A 83 7.33 17.65 -1.38
N ALA A 84 6.61 16.53 -1.44
CA ALA A 84 5.28 16.35 -0.86
C ALA A 84 5.36 15.97 0.64
N LEU A 85 5.97 16.84 1.46
CA LEU A 85 6.29 16.55 2.87
C LEU A 85 5.06 16.22 3.73
N GLY A 86 3.92 16.88 3.48
CA GLY A 86 2.66 16.57 4.18
C GLY A 86 2.16 15.15 3.89
N LEU A 87 2.32 14.69 2.65
CA LEU A 87 1.97 13.33 2.24
C LEU A 87 2.93 12.30 2.86
N ALA A 88 4.22 12.59 2.88
CA ALA A 88 5.23 11.73 3.51
C ALA A 88 4.98 11.55 5.02
N ALA A 89 4.57 12.60 5.71
CA ALA A 89 4.18 12.54 7.13
C ALA A 89 2.92 11.68 7.34
N TYR A 90 1.86 11.92 6.55
CA TYR A 90 0.64 11.11 6.58
C TYR A 90 0.92 9.62 6.37
N MET A 91 1.74 9.28 5.38
CA MET A 91 2.12 7.89 5.10
C MET A 91 2.88 7.25 6.27
N SER A 92 3.76 7.99 6.93
CA SER A 92 4.52 7.51 8.09
C SER A 92 3.63 7.18 9.28
N GLU A 93 2.63 8.02 9.56
CA GLU A 93 1.63 7.78 10.60
C GLU A 93 0.79 6.55 10.30
N ARG A 94 0.29 6.46 9.08
CA ARG A 94 -0.59 5.37 8.67
C ARG A 94 0.12 4.02 8.65
N ARG A 95 1.37 3.99 8.17
CA ARG A 95 2.25 2.81 8.23
C ARG A 95 2.39 2.30 9.67
N ARG A 96 2.67 3.20 10.63
CA ARG A 96 2.80 2.81 12.06
C ARG A 96 1.51 2.19 12.58
N ALA A 97 0.36 2.80 12.29
CA ALA A 97 -0.94 2.28 12.71
C ALA A 97 -1.21 0.88 12.14
N ARG A 98 -0.91 0.64 10.86
CA ARG A 98 -1.17 -0.66 10.21
C ARG A 98 -0.23 -1.77 10.66
N VAL A 99 1.06 -1.48 10.82
CA VAL A 99 2.01 -2.48 11.32
C VAL A 99 1.69 -2.87 12.78
N SER A 100 1.28 -1.90 13.61
CA SER A 100 0.83 -2.18 14.98
C SER A 100 -0.43 -3.04 15.03
N ALA A 101 -1.48 -2.66 14.28
CA ALA A 101 -2.74 -3.40 14.27
C ALA A 101 -2.57 -4.84 13.73
N ALA A 102 -1.73 -5.02 12.71
CA ALA A 102 -1.38 -6.36 12.24
C ALA A 102 -0.62 -7.13 13.33
N GLY A 103 0.26 -6.45 14.08
CA GLY A 103 0.97 -6.89 15.29
C GLY A 103 0.07 -7.64 16.26
N ASP A 104 -0.88 -6.89 16.80
CA ASP A 104 -1.81 -7.30 17.84
C ASP A 104 -2.68 -8.50 17.40
N ALA A 105 -3.11 -8.52 16.13
CA ALA A 105 -3.93 -9.60 15.57
C ALA A 105 -3.21 -10.96 15.59
N LEU A 106 -1.89 -11.00 15.34
CA LEU A 106 -1.13 -12.26 15.39
C LEU A 106 -0.92 -12.76 16.82
N GLU A 107 -0.65 -11.86 17.77
CA GLU A 107 -0.48 -12.23 19.17
C GLU A 107 -1.79 -12.77 19.78
N GLU A 108 -2.92 -12.32 19.25
CA GLU A 108 -4.23 -12.83 19.63
C GLU A 108 -4.51 -14.21 19.01
N ASP A 109 -4.17 -14.42 17.74
CA ASP A 109 -4.32 -15.71 17.05
C ASP A 109 -3.43 -16.79 17.69
N GLN A 110 -2.18 -16.45 18.03
CA GLN A 110 -1.24 -17.33 18.75
C GLN A 110 -1.67 -17.67 20.17
N ARG A 111 -2.47 -16.82 20.84
CA ARG A 111 -3.04 -17.10 22.17
C ARG A 111 -4.27 -18.00 22.13
N ARG A 112 -4.92 -18.12 20.96
CA ARG A 112 -6.15 -18.91 20.77
C ARG A 112 -5.88 -20.32 20.24
N ALA A 113 -4.66 -20.60 19.78
CA ALA A 113 -4.18 -21.92 19.34
C ALA A 113 -3.58 -22.73 20.50
#